data_AF-F9G8Z2-F1
#
_entry.id   AF-F9G8Z2-F1
#
_cell.length_a   1.000
_cell.length_b   1.000
_cell.length_c   1.000
_cell.angle_alpha   90.00
_cell.angle_beta   90.00
_cell.angle_gamma   90.00
#
_symmetry.space_group_name_H-M   'P 1'
#
loop_
_entity.id
_entity.type
_entity.pdbx_description
1 polymer ?
#
loop_
_entity_poly.entity_id
_entity_poly.type
_entity_poly.pdbx_seq_one_letter_code
_entity_poly.pdbx_strand_id
1 'polypeptide(L)'
;MTGKTTKAQATWSFWILEQATQSTSVMDAILGTSASHLEHLNKHKAKLLLISHRYMARAIEVHQRDLNRGLNQSNTSRVAASCALICMHANLKSYSLQGDSDQRQPYDWFISSRRAINLFKGVPSMIENPSIGQEFSTLCPVNPYEIQPNPFSFLLHYNPPSTLFDQEEINICMTAVAHLSYIYNKLDTEKPLRFPVAVSDSFVNLVAAKNPRALAICGYFFMVVKLGRQIWWIDGAPEREFDLVMRCLPRDWWSVMDWAVRVFQWKNRGLV
;
A
#
# COMPACT_ATOMS: atom_id res chain seq x y z
N MET A 1 -6.82 4.18 21.92
CA MET A 1 -7.24 5.29 21.03
C MET A 1 -8.74 5.17 20.77
N THR A 2 -9.57 5.98 21.42
CA THR A 2 -11.00 6.13 21.10
C THR A 2 -11.20 7.48 20.39
N GLY A 3 -10.73 7.56 19.14
CA GLY A 3 -11.14 8.63 18.24
C GLY A 3 -12.53 8.28 17.72
N LYS A 4 -13.47 9.23 17.74
CA LYS A 4 -14.81 9.03 17.18
C LYS A 4 -14.70 8.42 15.78
N THR A 5 -15.36 7.28 15.57
CA THR A 5 -15.47 6.63 14.27
C THR A 5 -16.00 7.65 13.27
N THR A 6 -15.24 7.91 12.20
CA THR A 6 -15.71 8.84 11.16
C THR A 6 -16.93 8.23 10.46
N LYS A 7 -17.78 9.06 9.86
CA LYS A 7 -18.92 8.59 9.06
C LYS A 7 -18.48 7.54 8.02
N ALA A 8 -17.36 7.78 7.34
CA ALA A 8 -16.78 6.83 6.39
C ALA A 8 -16.41 5.49 7.05
N GLN A 9 -15.75 5.50 8.20
CA GLN A 9 -15.40 4.26 8.93
C GLN A 9 -16.62 3.46 9.36
N ALA A 10 -17.69 4.15 9.80
CA ALA A 10 -18.95 3.50 10.17
C ALA A 10 -19.63 2.88 8.93
N THR A 11 -19.70 3.62 7.81
CA THR A 11 -20.24 3.11 6.54
C THR A 11 -19.49 1.87 6.07
N TRP A 12 -18.15 1.92 6.08
CA TRP A 12 -17.30 0.79 5.71
C TRP A 12 -17.53 -0.43 6.62
N SER A 13 -17.59 -0.23 7.93
CA SER A 13 -17.77 -1.33 8.90
C SER A 13 -19.13 -1.99 8.74
N PHE A 14 -20.19 -1.21 8.59
CA PHE A 14 -21.54 -1.72 8.37
C PHE A 14 -21.64 -2.50 7.06
N TRP A 15 -21.11 -1.93 5.97
CA TRP A 15 -21.12 -2.59 4.67
C TRP A 15 -20.35 -3.92 4.66
N ILE A 16 -19.16 -3.98 5.26
CA ILE A 16 -18.40 -5.23 5.38
C ILE A 16 -19.19 -6.30 6.16
N LEU A 17 -19.86 -5.91 7.24
CA LEU A 17 -20.69 -6.83 8.03
C LEU A 17 -21.90 -7.34 7.23
N GLU A 18 -22.58 -6.46 6.50
CA GLU A 18 -23.67 -6.83 5.59
C GLU A 18 -23.20 -7.87 4.57
N GLN A 19 -22.06 -7.63 3.90
CA GLN A 19 -21.49 -8.60 2.97
C GLN A 19 -21.11 -9.93 3.64
N ALA A 20 -20.67 -9.91 4.90
CA ALA A 20 -20.33 -11.11 5.67
C ALA A 20 -21.55 -11.97 5.99
N THR A 21 -22.75 -11.38 6.18
CA THR A 21 -23.98 -12.15 6.40
C THR A 21 -24.40 -12.96 5.16
N GLN A 22 -23.97 -12.52 3.98
CA GLN A 22 -24.33 -13.11 2.68
C GLN A 22 -23.20 -13.93 2.05
N SER A 23 -21.98 -13.87 2.61
CA SER A 23 -20.79 -14.52 2.04
C SER A 23 -19.89 -15.12 3.11
N THR A 24 -19.75 -16.45 3.05
CA THR A 24 -18.80 -17.18 3.89
C THR A 24 -17.35 -16.75 3.65
N SER A 25 -16.99 -16.35 2.43
CA SER A 25 -15.65 -15.82 2.13
C SER A 25 -15.34 -14.54 2.91
N VAL A 26 -16.30 -13.61 2.96
CA VAL A 26 -16.13 -12.35 3.66
C VAL A 26 -16.08 -12.60 5.16
N MET A 27 -16.95 -13.47 5.69
CA MET A 27 -16.91 -13.89 7.09
C MET A 27 -15.57 -14.53 7.46
N ASP A 28 -15.08 -15.48 6.66
CA ASP A 28 -13.79 -16.14 6.85
C ASP A 28 -12.65 -15.10 6.79
N ALA A 29 -12.69 -14.14 5.88
CA ALA A 29 -11.68 -13.08 5.79
C ALA A 29 -11.67 -12.16 7.03
N ILE A 30 -12.84 -11.83 7.58
CA ILE A 30 -12.97 -11.10 8.85
C ILE A 30 -12.33 -11.91 9.97
N LEU A 31 -12.72 -13.17 10.16
CA LEU A 31 -12.22 -14.03 11.23
C LEU A 31 -10.71 -14.26 11.12
N GLY A 32 -10.20 -14.44 9.89
CA GLY A 32 -8.77 -14.56 9.61
C GLY A 32 -8.01 -13.30 10.02
N THR A 33 -8.51 -12.12 9.65
CA THR A 33 -7.91 -10.83 9.98
C THR A 33 -7.97 -10.54 11.48
N SER A 34 -9.11 -10.81 12.13
CA SER A 34 -9.28 -10.66 13.58
C SER A 34 -8.34 -11.56 14.37
N ALA A 35 -8.18 -12.83 13.97
CA ALA A 35 -7.24 -13.74 14.60
C ALA A 35 -5.78 -13.26 14.47
N SER A 36 -5.40 -12.70 13.32
CA SER A 36 -4.07 -12.08 13.15
C SER A 36 -3.87 -10.83 14.00
N HIS A 37 -4.88 -9.97 14.10
CA HIS A 37 -4.81 -8.80 14.98
C HIS A 37 -4.64 -9.23 16.44
N LEU A 38 -5.42 -10.21 16.91
CA LEU A 38 -5.30 -10.75 18.26
C LEU A 38 -3.94 -11.43 18.49
N GLU A 39 -3.37 -12.09 17.49
CA GLU A 39 -2.03 -12.67 17.55
C GLU A 39 -0.96 -11.59 17.75
N HIS A 40 -1.06 -10.49 17.03
CA HIS A 40 -0.17 -9.33 17.18
C HIS A 40 -0.22 -8.74 18.60
N LEU A 41 -1.39 -8.77 19.26
CA LEU A 41 -1.59 -8.21 20.60
C LEU A 41 -1.24 -9.17 21.76
N ASN A 42 -1.21 -10.49 21.55
CA ASN A 42 -1.20 -11.49 22.64
C ASN A 42 -0.03 -12.48 22.62
N LYS A 43 0.15 -13.17 23.77
CA LYS A 43 1.15 -14.23 23.95
C LYS A 43 0.77 -15.60 23.35
N HIS A 44 -0.50 -15.82 22.97
CA HIS A 44 -0.99 -17.09 22.39
C HIS A 44 -0.77 -17.21 20.88
N LYS A 45 0.48 -16.99 20.45
CA LYS A 45 0.81 -16.76 19.03
C LYS A 45 0.49 -17.95 18.11
N ALA A 46 0.87 -19.16 18.50
CA ALA A 46 0.78 -20.32 17.61
C ALA A 46 -0.68 -20.73 17.26
N LYS A 47 -1.59 -20.74 18.24
CA LYS A 47 -3.00 -21.12 18.01
C LYS A 47 -3.73 -20.08 17.14
N LEU A 48 -3.53 -18.80 17.46
CA LEU A 48 -4.15 -17.70 16.70
C LEU A 48 -3.59 -17.60 15.28
N LEU A 49 -2.30 -17.86 15.09
CA LEU A 49 -1.68 -17.96 13.78
C LEU A 49 -2.33 -19.06 12.92
N LEU A 50 -2.47 -20.28 13.48
CA LEU A 50 -3.12 -21.39 12.77
C LEU A 50 -4.57 -21.07 12.39
N ILE A 51 -5.34 -20.52 13.32
CA ILE A 51 -6.73 -20.11 13.09
C ILE A 51 -6.79 -19.07 11.97
N SER A 52 -5.90 -18.08 12.02
CA SER A 52 -5.83 -17.01 11.04
C SER A 52 -5.55 -17.55 9.63
N HIS A 53 -4.55 -18.43 9.48
CA HIS A 53 -4.24 -19.07 8.21
C HIS A 53 -5.40 -19.92 7.69
N ARG A 54 -6.06 -20.70 8.56
CA ARG A 54 -7.17 -21.56 8.16
C ARG A 54 -8.33 -20.77 7.58
N TYR A 55 -8.75 -19.70 8.25
CA TYR A 55 -9.83 -18.85 7.76
C TYR A 55 -9.43 -18.09 6.50
N MET A 56 -8.21 -17.54 6.46
CA MET A 56 -7.74 -16.83 5.27
C MET A 56 -7.63 -17.75 4.03
N ALA A 57 -7.18 -18.98 4.19
CA ALA A 57 -7.11 -19.96 3.10
C ALA A 57 -8.51 -20.23 2.49
N ARG A 58 -9.53 -20.42 3.34
CA ARG A 58 -10.92 -20.60 2.89
C ARG A 58 -11.46 -19.36 2.19
N ALA A 59 -11.18 -18.17 2.74
CA ALA A 59 -11.57 -16.90 2.14
C ALA A 59 -10.98 -16.75 0.73
N ILE A 60 -9.68 -17.03 0.56
CA ILE A 60 -8.97 -16.98 -0.74
C ILE A 60 -9.57 -17.99 -1.73
N GLU A 61 -9.84 -19.23 -1.29
CA GLU A 61 -10.41 -20.27 -2.15
C GLU A 61 -11.77 -19.87 -2.72
N VAL A 62 -12.66 -19.36 -1.87
CA VAL A 62 -13.98 -18.87 -2.32
C VAL A 62 -13.84 -17.61 -3.18
N HIS A 63 -12.94 -16.70 -2.82
CA HIS A 63 -12.66 -15.49 -3.60
C HIS A 63 -12.19 -15.83 -5.02
N GLN A 64 -11.27 -16.79 -5.17
CA GLN A 64 -10.82 -17.27 -6.48
C GLN A 64 -11.97 -17.89 -7.28
N ARG A 65 -12.83 -18.69 -6.65
CA ARG A 65 -14.02 -19.25 -7.30
C ARG A 65 -14.98 -18.17 -7.80
N ASP A 66 -15.17 -17.09 -7.04
CA ASP A 66 -16.02 -15.97 -7.46
C ASP A 66 -15.39 -15.17 -8.60
N LEU A 67 -14.07 -14.93 -8.57
CA LEU A 67 -13.36 -14.28 -9.68
C LEU A 67 -13.46 -15.08 -10.98
N ASN A 68 -13.30 -16.40 -10.91
CA ASN A 68 -13.38 -17.29 -12.07
C ASN A 68 -14.77 -17.33 -12.72
N ARG A 69 -15.83 -16.92 -11.99
CA ARG A 69 -17.20 -16.79 -12.51
C ARG A 69 -17.46 -15.46 -13.22
N GLY A 70 -16.50 -14.53 -13.17
CA GLY A 70 -16.65 -13.16 -13.66
C GLY A 70 -17.42 -12.27 -12.69
N LEU A 71 -17.18 -10.95 -12.80
CA LEU A 71 -17.86 -9.95 -11.99
C LEU A 71 -19.23 -9.60 -12.59
N ASN A 72 -20.23 -9.49 -11.72
CA ASN A 72 -21.57 -9.02 -12.04
C ASN A 72 -22.16 -8.28 -10.83
N GLN A 73 -23.34 -7.66 -10.99
CA GLN A 73 -23.97 -6.87 -9.92
C GLN A 73 -24.20 -7.69 -8.63
N SER A 74 -24.49 -8.99 -8.74
CA SER A 74 -24.80 -9.85 -7.58
C SER A 74 -23.59 -10.31 -6.76
N ASN A 75 -22.39 -10.33 -7.33
CA ASN A 75 -21.19 -10.83 -6.64
C ASN A 75 -20.10 -9.77 -6.43
N THR A 76 -20.19 -8.61 -7.08
CA THR A 76 -19.12 -7.60 -7.04
C THR A 76 -18.87 -7.10 -5.63
N SER A 77 -19.91 -6.81 -4.85
CA SER A 77 -19.77 -6.29 -3.48
C SER A 77 -19.00 -7.27 -2.57
N ARG A 78 -19.36 -8.56 -2.59
CA ARG A 78 -18.67 -9.58 -1.77
C ARG A 78 -17.25 -9.86 -2.24
N VAL A 79 -17.01 -9.81 -3.56
CA VAL A 79 -15.67 -9.98 -4.14
C VAL A 79 -14.77 -8.80 -3.76
N ALA A 80 -15.31 -7.57 -3.80
CA ALA A 80 -14.60 -6.38 -3.37
C ALA A 80 -14.27 -6.40 -1.86
N ALA A 81 -15.24 -6.79 -1.03
CA ALA A 81 -15.07 -6.91 0.41
C ALA A 81 -14.00 -7.96 0.79
N SER A 82 -14.08 -9.15 0.20
CA SER A 82 -13.10 -10.22 0.42
C SER A 82 -11.71 -9.82 -0.06
N CYS A 83 -11.59 -9.19 -1.24
CA CYS A 83 -10.32 -8.68 -1.75
C CYS A 83 -9.67 -7.68 -0.77
N ALA A 84 -10.44 -6.70 -0.27
CA ALA A 84 -9.93 -5.69 0.65
C ALA A 84 -9.39 -6.32 1.94
N LEU A 85 -10.10 -7.30 2.52
CA LEU A 85 -9.68 -8.01 3.72
C LEU A 85 -8.47 -8.92 3.49
N ILE A 86 -8.44 -9.65 2.37
CA ILE A 86 -7.30 -10.49 1.97
C ILE A 86 -6.04 -9.63 1.80
N CYS A 87 -6.16 -8.47 1.14
CA CYS A 87 -5.03 -7.56 0.93
C CYS A 87 -4.53 -6.97 2.25
N MET A 88 -5.45 -6.57 3.14
CA MET A 88 -5.10 -6.11 4.49
C MET A 88 -4.32 -7.19 5.26
N HIS A 89 -4.80 -8.43 5.25
CA HIS A 89 -4.15 -9.54 5.93
C HIS A 89 -2.79 -9.92 5.30
N ALA A 90 -2.68 -9.92 3.98
CA ALA A 90 -1.44 -10.20 3.28
C ALA A 90 -0.36 -9.17 3.66
N ASN A 91 -0.70 -7.88 3.67
CA ASN A 91 0.22 -6.84 4.09
C ASN A 91 0.66 -7.00 5.56
N LEU A 92 -0.27 -7.34 6.47
CA LEU A 92 0.06 -7.62 7.87
C LEU A 92 1.07 -8.77 8.00
N LYS A 93 0.86 -9.88 7.27
CA LYS A 93 1.69 -11.09 7.41
C LYS A 93 3.02 -11.03 6.66
N SER A 94 3.12 -10.29 5.56
CA SER A 94 4.39 -10.02 4.87
C SER A 94 5.47 -9.45 5.80
N TYR A 95 5.08 -8.92 6.96
CA TYR A 95 5.97 -8.36 7.97
C TYR A 95 6.12 -9.18 9.25
N SER A 96 5.28 -10.19 9.46
CA SER A 96 5.34 -11.06 10.65
C SER A 96 6.11 -12.35 10.42
N LEU A 97 6.23 -12.80 9.16
CA LEU A 97 6.73 -14.13 8.81
C LEU A 97 8.23 -14.18 8.45
N GLN A 98 8.95 -13.06 8.49
CA GLN A 98 10.35 -13.03 8.06
C GLN A 98 11.28 -13.48 9.19
N GLY A 99 11.67 -14.75 9.13
CA GLY A 99 13.01 -15.19 9.54
C GLY A 99 13.93 -15.15 8.31
N ASP A 100 15.04 -14.44 8.41
CA ASP A 100 16.28 -14.49 7.59
C ASP A 100 16.25 -14.54 6.05
N SER A 101 15.12 -14.57 5.34
CA SER A 101 15.15 -14.55 3.87
C SER A 101 15.17 -13.12 3.32
N ASP A 102 16.39 -12.67 3.04
CA ASP A 102 16.88 -11.42 2.42
C ASP A 102 16.33 -11.10 0.99
N GLN A 103 15.17 -11.64 0.61
CA GLN A 103 14.68 -11.60 -0.79
C GLN A 103 13.69 -10.48 -1.12
N ARG A 104 13.13 -9.79 -0.12
CA ARG A 104 12.13 -8.74 -0.37
C ARG A 104 12.77 -7.50 -1.00
N GLN A 105 12.21 -7.03 -2.10
CA GLN A 105 12.69 -5.86 -2.84
C GLN A 105 11.71 -4.68 -2.71
N PRO A 106 12.18 -3.42 -2.81
CA PRO A 106 11.32 -2.24 -2.68
C PRO A 106 10.09 -2.21 -3.62
N TYR A 107 10.17 -2.87 -4.79
CA TYR A 107 9.07 -2.90 -5.75
C TYR A 107 7.92 -3.86 -5.34
N ASP A 108 8.13 -4.78 -4.41
CA ASP A 108 7.13 -5.80 -4.02
C ASP A 108 5.85 -5.17 -3.45
N TRP A 109 5.98 -4.01 -2.80
CA TRP A 109 4.84 -3.22 -2.30
C TRP A 109 3.90 -2.76 -3.42
N PHE A 110 4.46 -2.41 -4.58
CA PHE A 110 3.71 -1.98 -5.75
C PHE A 110 3.00 -3.16 -6.40
N ILE A 111 3.67 -4.31 -6.54
CA ILE A 111 3.06 -5.51 -7.12
C ILE A 111 1.87 -5.98 -6.28
N SER A 112 2.06 -6.09 -4.96
CA SER A 112 1.01 -6.44 -4.00
C SER A 112 -0.21 -5.52 -4.13
N SER A 113 0.02 -4.21 -4.08
CA SER A 113 -1.05 -3.20 -4.11
C SER A 113 -1.79 -3.17 -5.45
N ARG A 114 -1.08 -3.32 -6.57
CA ARG A 114 -1.68 -3.25 -7.92
C ARG A 114 -2.48 -4.47 -8.30
N ARG A 115 -2.06 -5.66 -7.89
CA ARG A 115 -2.84 -6.91 -8.10
C ARG A 115 -4.23 -6.80 -7.49
N ALA A 116 -4.32 -6.19 -6.31
CA ALA A 116 -5.60 -5.92 -5.65
C ALA A 116 -6.48 -4.93 -6.42
N ILE A 117 -5.88 -3.91 -7.06
CA ILE A 117 -6.61 -2.76 -7.59
C ILE A 117 -6.97 -2.87 -9.06
N ASN A 118 -6.32 -3.74 -9.83
CA ASN A 118 -6.86 -4.11 -11.14
C ASN A 118 -8.27 -4.69 -11.03
N LEU A 119 -8.60 -5.32 -9.89
CA LEU A 119 -9.98 -5.70 -9.58
C LEU A 119 -10.87 -4.47 -9.39
N PHE A 120 -10.41 -3.44 -8.69
CA PHE A 120 -11.22 -2.28 -8.33
C PHE A 120 -11.44 -1.25 -9.46
N LYS A 121 -10.67 -1.26 -10.55
CA LYS A 121 -10.84 -0.29 -11.66
C LYS A 121 -12.19 -0.37 -12.38
N GLY A 122 -12.91 -1.50 -12.30
CA GLY A 122 -14.24 -1.70 -12.90
C GLY A 122 -15.37 -1.91 -11.88
N VAL A 123 -15.06 -1.88 -10.58
CA VAL A 123 -15.98 -2.23 -9.49
C VAL A 123 -16.90 -1.08 -9.03
N PRO A 124 -16.49 0.21 -9.02
CA PRO A 124 -17.30 1.28 -8.43
C PRO A 124 -18.74 1.39 -8.95
N SER A 125 -18.94 1.23 -10.26
CA SER A 125 -20.26 1.30 -10.89
C SER A 125 -21.12 0.05 -10.66
N MET A 126 -20.51 -1.04 -10.20
CA MET A 126 -21.16 -2.33 -9.95
C MET A 126 -21.44 -2.58 -8.46
N ILE A 127 -20.94 -1.71 -7.57
CA ILE A 127 -21.27 -1.73 -6.14
C ILE A 127 -22.60 -1.00 -5.93
N GLU A 128 -23.57 -1.69 -5.35
CA GLU A 128 -24.92 -1.17 -5.08
C GLU A 128 -24.91 0.04 -4.14
N ASN A 129 -23.98 0.06 -3.16
CA ASN A 129 -23.85 1.18 -2.22
C ASN A 129 -23.01 2.32 -2.84
N PRO A 130 -23.61 3.47 -3.20
CA PRO A 130 -22.90 4.54 -3.91
C PRO A 130 -21.81 5.20 -3.06
N SER A 131 -21.96 5.22 -1.73
CA SER A 131 -20.92 5.76 -0.84
C SER A 131 -19.67 4.87 -0.85
N ILE A 132 -19.84 3.55 -0.86
CA ILE A 132 -18.73 2.60 -0.95
C ILE A 132 -18.12 2.62 -2.36
N GLY A 133 -18.96 2.65 -3.41
CA GLY A 133 -18.50 2.79 -4.78
C GLY A 133 -17.62 4.04 -4.97
N GLN A 134 -18.03 5.18 -4.41
CA GLN A 134 -17.25 6.42 -4.44
C GLN A 134 -15.88 6.28 -3.76
N GLU A 135 -15.80 5.59 -2.62
CA GLU A 135 -14.54 5.35 -1.93
C GLU A 135 -13.58 4.49 -2.77
N PHE A 136 -14.09 3.51 -3.52
CA PHE A 136 -13.28 2.77 -4.49
C PHE A 136 -12.86 3.63 -5.69
N SER A 137 -13.73 4.53 -6.18
CA SER A 137 -13.38 5.50 -7.23
C SER A 137 -12.25 6.43 -6.81
N THR A 138 -12.17 6.80 -5.53
CA THR A 138 -11.04 7.58 -5.00
C THR A 138 -9.72 6.81 -4.97
N LEU A 139 -9.67 5.54 -5.39
CA LEU A 139 -8.42 4.81 -5.62
C LEU A 139 -7.91 4.96 -7.06
N CYS A 140 -8.71 5.48 -8.00
CA CYS A 140 -8.30 5.75 -9.38
C CYS A 140 -7.43 7.02 -9.48
N PRO A 141 -6.40 7.09 -10.35
CA PRO A 141 -5.41 8.16 -10.35
C PRO A 141 -6.02 9.57 -10.51
N VAL A 142 -5.48 10.58 -9.81
CA VAL A 142 -5.79 12.00 -10.04
C VAL A 142 -4.94 12.54 -11.19
N ASN A 143 -5.42 13.56 -11.90
CA ASN A 143 -4.61 14.25 -12.91
C ASN A 143 -3.47 15.05 -12.25
N PRO A 144 -2.19 14.76 -12.55
CA PRO A 144 -1.02 15.30 -11.82
C PRO A 144 -0.69 16.78 -12.07
N TYR A 145 -1.30 17.45 -13.06
CA TYR A 145 -0.84 18.77 -13.53
C TYR A 145 -1.24 19.98 -12.66
N GLU A 146 -2.08 19.80 -11.63
CA GLU A 146 -2.61 20.92 -10.83
C GLU A 146 -1.97 21.06 -9.44
N ILE A 147 -1.00 20.22 -9.08
CA ILE A 147 -0.52 20.12 -7.69
C ILE A 147 0.65 21.09 -7.45
N GLN A 148 0.33 22.27 -6.94
CA GLN A 148 1.29 23.26 -6.44
C GLN A 148 0.96 23.62 -4.97
N PRO A 149 1.95 23.76 -4.07
CA PRO A 149 3.38 23.53 -4.29
C PRO A 149 3.75 22.03 -4.34
N ASN A 150 4.83 21.70 -5.07
CA ASN A 150 5.39 20.36 -5.17
C ASN A 150 6.65 20.23 -4.28
N PRO A 151 6.50 19.76 -3.02
CA PRO A 151 7.60 19.70 -2.06
C PRO A 151 8.67 18.67 -2.44
N PHE A 152 8.40 17.77 -3.38
CA PHE A 152 9.30 16.70 -3.82
C PHE A 152 9.95 16.98 -5.18
N SER A 153 9.75 18.17 -5.76
CA SER A 153 10.29 18.54 -7.07
C SER A 153 11.82 18.47 -7.14
N PHE A 154 12.53 18.63 -6.02
CA PHE A 154 13.98 18.47 -5.94
C PHE A 154 14.45 17.07 -6.39
N LEU A 155 13.61 16.03 -6.25
CA LEU A 155 13.90 14.67 -6.72
C LEU A 155 14.02 14.56 -8.24
N LEU A 156 13.45 15.50 -9.00
CA LEU A 156 13.52 15.51 -10.47
C LEU A 156 14.77 16.23 -10.99
N HIS A 157 15.30 17.18 -10.22
CA HIS A 157 16.38 18.05 -10.66
C HIS A 157 17.77 17.55 -10.22
N TYR A 158 17.83 16.73 -9.17
CA TYR A 158 19.08 16.17 -8.71
C TYR A 158 19.66 15.19 -9.74
N ASN A 159 20.94 15.35 -10.07
CA ASN A 159 21.72 14.37 -10.81
C ASN A 159 23.17 14.35 -10.31
N PRO A 160 23.77 13.17 -10.11
CA PRO A 160 25.20 13.07 -9.85
C PRO A 160 26.02 13.62 -11.03
N PRO A 161 27.21 14.19 -10.79
CA PRO A 161 28.03 14.80 -11.84
C PRO A 161 28.38 13.88 -13.02
N SER A 162 28.36 12.57 -12.80
CA SER A 162 28.73 11.54 -13.76
C SER A 162 27.56 10.95 -14.55
N THR A 163 26.33 11.44 -14.36
CA THR A 163 25.13 10.81 -14.93
C THR A 163 24.50 11.71 -16.00
N LEU A 164 24.22 11.13 -17.18
CA LEU A 164 23.50 11.83 -18.24
C LEU A 164 22.02 11.98 -17.86
N PHE A 165 21.44 13.11 -18.23
CA PHE A 165 20.00 13.34 -18.07
C PHE A 165 19.22 12.48 -19.05
N ASP A 166 18.44 11.53 -18.53
CA ASP A 166 17.43 10.80 -19.29
C ASP A 166 16.08 11.51 -19.18
N GLN A 167 15.65 12.12 -20.27
CA GLN A 167 14.39 12.87 -20.32
C GLN A 167 13.17 11.95 -20.18
N GLU A 168 13.25 10.70 -20.65
CA GLU A 168 12.15 9.73 -20.52
C GLU A 168 11.98 9.31 -19.06
N GLU A 169 13.09 9.01 -18.36
CA GLU A 169 13.10 8.75 -16.92
C GLU A 169 12.46 9.90 -16.14
N ILE A 170 12.84 11.14 -16.45
CA ILE A 170 12.32 12.34 -15.78
C ILE A 170 10.82 12.46 -16.00
N ASN A 171 10.33 12.25 -17.23
CA ASN A 171 8.90 12.32 -17.53
C ASN A 171 8.11 11.27 -16.75
N ILE A 172 8.61 10.03 -16.66
CA ILE A 172 8.00 8.96 -15.85
C ILE A 172 7.98 9.35 -14.37
N CYS A 173 9.10 9.85 -13.85
CA CYS A 173 9.23 10.23 -12.44
C CYS A 173 8.40 11.48 -12.08
N MET A 174 8.19 12.40 -13.02
CA MET A 174 7.40 13.62 -12.82
C MET A 174 5.96 13.28 -12.41
N THR A 175 5.34 12.31 -13.07
CA THR A 175 4.00 11.83 -12.71
C THR A 175 3.98 11.22 -11.30
N ALA A 176 5.00 10.44 -10.94
CA ALA A 176 5.11 9.86 -9.60
C ALA A 176 5.29 10.94 -8.52
N VAL A 177 6.18 11.91 -8.74
CA VAL A 177 6.41 13.03 -7.81
C VAL A 177 5.14 13.87 -7.60
N ALA A 178 4.33 14.07 -8.64
CA ALA A 178 3.05 14.75 -8.51
C ALA A 178 2.08 13.98 -7.60
N HIS A 179 1.91 12.67 -7.81
CA HIS A 179 1.08 11.83 -6.93
C HIS A 179 1.57 11.82 -5.48
N LEU A 180 2.88 11.77 -5.27
CA LEU A 180 3.49 11.82 -3.95
C LEU A 180 3.18 13.16 -3.25
N SER A 181 3.30 14.26 -3.98
CA SER A 181 2.99 15.62 -3.50
C SER A 181 1.53 15.77 -3.13
N TYR A 182 0.62 15.24 -3.94
CA TYR A 182 -0.82 15.27 -3.68
C TYR A 182 -1.15 14.61 -2.33
N ILE A 183 -0.64 13.40 -2.12
CA ILE A 183 -0.88 12.63 -0.90
C ILE A 183 -0.29 13.35 0.31
N TYR A 184 0.94 13.85 0.21
CA TYR A 184 1.59 14.57 1.30
C TYR A 184 0.81 15.84 1.70
N ASN A 185 0.35 16.63 0.73
CA ASN A 185 -0.43 17.84 0.98
C ASN A 185 -1.84 17.55 1.54
N LYS A 186 -2.29 16.31 1.47
CA LYS A 186 -3.63 15.87 1.90
C LYS A 186 -3.57 14.75 2.94
N LEU A 187 -2.49 14.63 3.72
CA LEU A 187 -2.30 13.55 4.69
C LEU A 187 -3.44 13.35 5.70
N ASP A 188 -4.21 14.41 5.99
CA ASP A 188 -5.37 14.34 6.89
C ASP A 188 -6.59 13.63 6.28
N THR A 189 -6.71 13.67 4.95
CA THR A 189 -7.89 13.21 4.20
C THR A 189 -7.58 12.04 3.27
N GLU A 190 -6.35 11.95 2.77
CA GLU A 190 -5.90 10.96 1.80
C GLU A 190 -5.11 9.82 2.46
N LYS A 191 -5.29 8.61 1.94
CA LYS A 191 -4.57 7.43 2.41
C LYS A 191 -3.27 7.27 1.60
N PRO A 192 -2.09 7.25 2.22
CA PRO A 192 -0.81 7.08 1.51
C PRO A 192 -0.74 5.86 0.58
N LEU A 193 -1.47 4.80 0.92
CA LEU A 193 -1.58 3.57 0.13
C LEU A 193 -2.21 3.77 -1.26
N ARG A 194 -2.70 4.97 -1.60
CA ARG A 194 -3.10 5.36 -2.94
C ARG A 194 -1.91 5.50 -3.91
N PHE A 195 -0.71 5.79 -3.41
CA PHE A 195 0.46 6.03 -4.25
C PHE A 195 0.86 4.85 -5.14
N PRO A 196 1.03 3.60 -4.63
CA PRO A 196 1.50 2.48 -5.44
C PRO A 196 0.57 2.11 -6.60
N VAL A 197 -0.68 2.57 -6.50
CA VAL A 197 -1.78 2.39 -7.43
C VAL A 197 -1.76 3.40 -8.56
N ALA A 198 -1.41 4.64 -8.21
CA ALA A 198 -1.55 5.80 -9.07
C ALA A 198 -0.37 5.96 -10.03
N VAL A 199 0.82 5.53 -9.63
CA VAL A 199 2.02 5.57 -10.48
C VAL A 199 1.90 4.63 -11.68
N SER A 200 2.67 4.89 -12.75
CA SER A 200 2.64 4.11 -14.01
C SER A 200 3.43 2.80 -13.92
N ASP A 201 3.17 1.84 -14.82
CA ASP A 201 3.96 0.60 -14.91
C ASP A 201 5.43 0.88 -15.21
N SER A 202 5.72 1.87 -16.06
CA SER A 202 7.09 2.31 -16.35
C SER A 202 7.82 2.77 -15.08
N PHE A 203 7.14 3.49 -14.17
CA PHE A 203 7.76 3.89 -12.90
C PHE A 203 8.11 2.66 -12.04
N VAL A 204 7.23 1.68 -11.96
CA VAL A 204 7.52 0.45 -11.19
C VAL A 204 8.65 -0.36 -11.81
N ASN A 205 8.76 -0.38 -13.14
CA ASN A 205 9.89 -0.98 -13.83
C ASN A 205 11.21 -0.27 -13.48
N LEU A 206 11.20 1.07 -13.35
CA LEU A 206 12.38 1.81 -12.88
C LEU A 206 12.77 1.43 -11.44
N VAL A 207 11.79 1.28 -10.53
CA VAL A 207 12.06 0.82 -9.15
C VAL A 207 12.63 -0.61 -9.17
N ALA A 208 12.07 -1.51 -9.97
CA ALA A 208 12.54 -2.88 -10.12
C ALA A 208 13.97 -2.95 -10.71
N ALA A 209 14.28 -2.05 -11.65
CA ALA A 209 15.62 -1.87 -12.21
C ALA A 209 16.59 -1.13 -11.27
N LYS A 210 16.17 -0.82 -10.02
CA LYS A 210 16.95 -0.08 -9.03
C LYS A 210 17.45 1.28 -9.56
N ASN A 211 16.66 1.92 -10.41
CA ASN A 211 16.95 3.28 -10.85
C ASN A 211 17.03 4.22 -9.62
N PRO A 212 18.13 4.98 -9.44
CA PRO A 212 18.34 5.76 -8.22
C PRO A 212 17.26 6.79 -7.93
N ARG A 213 16.76 7.49 -8.96
CA ARG A 213 15.70 8.48 -8.81
C ARG A 213 14.39 7.84 -8.39
N ALA A 214 14.01 6.75 -9.06
CA ALA A 214 12.80 6.01 -8.72
C ALA A 214 12.87 5.42 -7.30
N LEU A 215 14.04 4.92 -6.88
CA LEU A 215 14.29 4.48 -5.50
C LEU A 215 14.17 5.63 -4.49
N ALA A 216 14.71 6.81 -4.79
CA ALA A 216 14.57 7.97 -3.92
C ALA A 216 13.10 8.38 -3.74
N ILE A 217 12.33 8.46 -4.83
CA ILE A 217 10.88 8.71 -4.81
C ILE A 217 10.16 7.63 -3.98
N CYS A 218 10.54 6.36 -4.13
CA CYS A 218 10.01 5.25 -3.35
C CYS A 218 10.31 5.39 -1.84
N GLY A 219 11.52 5.82 -1.47
CA GLY A 219 11.88 6.11 -0.08
C GLY A 219 11.05 7.24 0.52
N TYR A 220 10.82 8.31 -0.25
CA TYR A 220 9.93 9.39 0.17
C TYR A 220 8.46 8.97 0.25
N PHE A 221 8.00 8.04 -0.60
CA PHE A 221 6.68 7.43 -0.42
C PHE A 221 6.57 6.76 0.96
N PHE A 222 7.55 5.94 1.38
CA PHE A 222 7.51 5.34 2.72
C PHE A 222 7.57 6.38 3.84
N MET A 223 8.31 7.48 3.65
CA MET A 223 8.28 8.61 4.58
C MET A 223 6.86 9.19 4.72
N VAL A 224 6.14 9.39 3.60
CA VAL A 224 4.75 9.86 3.60
C VAL A 224 3.82 8.85 4.28
N VAL A 225 4.02 7.54 4.08
CA VAL A 225 3.27 6.50 4.81
C VAL A 225 3.51 6.60 6.32
N LYS A 226 4.75 6.82 6.76
CA LYS A 226 5.10 6.98 8.18
C LYS A 226 4.49 8.24 8.81
N LEU A 227 4.46 9.34 8.06
CA LEU A 227 3.89 10.62 8.52
C LEU A 227 2.35 10.62 8.54
N GLY A 228 1.72 9.80 7.70
CA GLY A 228 0.27 9.63 7.69
C GLY A 228 -0.27 9.00 8.98
N ARG A 229 -1.60 8.94 9.09
CA ARG A 229 -2.26 8.29 10.24
C ARG A 229 -1.75 6.87 10.41
N GLN A 230 -1.32 6.52 11.62
CA GLN A 230 -0.86 5.17 11.93
C GLN A 230 -1.97 4.15 11.65
N ILE A 231 -1.70 3.29 10.69
CA ILE A 231 -2.53 2.14 10.33
C ILE A 231 -1.88 0.93 10.99
N TRP A 232 -2.58 0.32 11.95
CA TRP A 232 -1.98 -0.73 12.80
C TRP A 232 -1.43 -1.93 12.02
N TRP A 233 -2.05 -2.29 10.88
CA TRP A 233 -1.65 -3.47 10.11
C TRP A 233 -0.43 -3.26 9.20
N ILE A 234 0.11 -2.04 9.15
CA ILE A 234 1.37 -1.72 8.48
C ILE A 234 2.38 -1.12 9.48
N ASP A 235 2.19 -1.37 10.78
CA ASP A 235 3.13 -0.87 11.78
C ASP A 235 4.54 -1.48 11.59
N GLY A 236 5.56 -0.63 11.67
CA GLY A 236 6.95 -0.98 11.36
C GLY A 236 7.24 -1.33 9.89
N ALA A 237 6.24 -1.27 9.00
CA ALA A 237 6.44 -1.52 7.58
C ALA A 237 7.28 -0.42 6.92
N PRO A 238 6.94 0.89 7.06
CA PRO A 238 7.68 1.95 6.39
C PRO A 238 9.16 1.98 6.78
N GLU A 239 9.50 1.70 8.04
CA GLU A 239 10.88 1.67 8.53
C GLU A 239 11.72 0.59 7.84
N ARG A 240 11.15 -0.61 7.69
CA ARG A 240 11.83 -1.74 7.03
C ARG A 240 12.00 -1.49 5.55
N GLU A 241 10.96 -1.01 4.88
CA GLU A 241 11.04 -0.71 3.45
C GLU A 241 11.99 0.45 3.16
N PHE A 242 12.00 1.48 4.00
CA PHE A 242 12.95 2.58 3.89
C PHE A 242 14.39 2.10 4.08
N ASP A 243 14.65 1.18 5.02
CA ASP A 243 15.95 0.56 5.18
C ASP A 243 16.39 -0.21 3.91
N LEU A 244 15.49 -0.99 3.31
CA LEU A 244 15.76 -1.69 2.03
C LEU A 244 16.05 -0.72 0.89
N VAL A 245 15.30 0.38 0.79
CA VAL A 245 15.56 1.44 -0.20
C VAL A 245 16.95 2.04 0.00
N MET A 246 17.31 2.43 1.23
CA MET A 246 18.61 3.01 1.52
C MET A 246 19.77 2.04 1.25
N ARG A 247 19.57 0.73 1.45
CA ARG A 247 20.57 -0.30 1.10
C ARG A 247 20.74 -0.47 -0.42
N CYS A 248 19.70 -0.23 -1.21
CA CYS A 248 19.76 -0.31 -2.67
C CYS A 248 20.23 1.00 -3.32
N LEU A 249 20.11 2.13 -2.62
CA LEU A 249 20.38 3.45 -3.16
C LEU A 249 21.89 3.75 -3.21
N PRO A 250 22.43 4.19 -4.36
CA PRO A 250 23.81 4.67 -4.46
C PRO A 250 24.15 5.78 -3.46
N ARG A 251 25.40 5.82 -2.96
CA ARG A 251 25.81 6.72 -1.86
C ARG A 251 25.74 8.20 -2.20
N ASP A 252 25.98 8.55 -3.46
CA ASP A 252 25.85 9.90 -3.99
C ASP A 252 24.42 10.46 -3.83
N TRP A 253 23.39 9.60 -3.89
CA TRP A 253 21.99 9.99 -3.66
C TRP A 253 21.60 10.15 -2.18
N TRP A 254 22.46 9.78 -1.22
CA TRP A 254 22.08 9.78 0.19
C TRP A 254 21.80 11.19 0.74
N SER A 255 22.51 12.21 0.26
CA SER A 255 22.26 13.60 0.66
C SER A 255 20.87 14.09 0.24
N VAL A 256 20.35 13.58 -0.88
CA VAL A 256 18.98 13.85 -1.35
C VAL A 256 17.94 13.27 -0.39
N MET A 257 18.30 12.22 0.35
CA MET A 257 17.41 11.52 1.28
C MET A 257 17.42 12.10 2.71
N ASP A 258 18.19 13.16 2.97
CA ASP A 258 18.40 13.74 4.30
C ASP A 258 17.10 14.02 5.07
N TRP A 259 16.07 14.52 4.38
CA TRP A 259 14.78 14.77 5.02
C TRP A 259 14.13 13.47 5.50
N ALA A 260 14.07 12.45 4.64
CA ALA A 260 13.51 11.15 5.01
C ALA A 260 14.33 10.47 6.10
N VAL A 261 15.67 10.52 6.03
CA VAL A 261 16.57 9.98 7.06
C VAL A 261 16.28 10.58 8.43
N ARG A 262 16.05 11.91 8.52
CA ARG A 262 15.67 12.57 9.77
C ARG A 262 14.31 12.09 10.30
N VAL A 263 13.30 11.97 9.42
CA VAL A 263 11.96 11.49 9.80
C VAL A 263 12.00 10.05 10.32
N PHE A 264 12.81 9.19 9.69
CA PHE A 264 12.98 7.80 10.11
C PHE A 264 13.96 7.61 11.28
N GLN A 265 14.75 8.63 11.62
CA GLN A 265 15.92 8.50 12.49
C GLN A 265 16.83 7.34 12.05
N TRP A 266 16.95 7.19 10.72
CA TRP A 266 17.63 6.05 10.13
C TRP A 266 19.14 6.15 10.39
N LYS A 267 19.74 5.02 10.75
CA LYS A 267 21.18 4.88 10.96
C LYS A 267 21.70 3.81 10.02
N ASN A 268 22.80 4.08 9.34
CA ASN A 268 23.47 3.08 8.53
C ASN A 268 23.98 1.96 9.45
N ARG A 269 23.35 0.78 9.38
CA ARG A 269 23.73 -0.41 10.15
C ARG A 269 24.84 -1.24 9.49
N GLY A 270 25.34 -0.82 8.32
CA GLY A 270 26.42 -1.50 7.58
C GLY A 270 27.84 -1.17 8.03
N LEU A 271 28.02 -0.66 9.26
CA LEU A 271 29.30 -0.44 9.92
C LEU A 271 29.21 -0.99 11.36
N VAL A 272 29.08 -2.30 11.47
CA VAL A 272 29.46 -3.10 12.64
C VAL A 272 30.30 -4.26 12.11
#